data_AF-A0AAD1W0S8-F1
#
_entry.id   AF-A0AAD1W0S8-F1
#
_cell.length_a   1.000
_cell.length_b   1.000
_cell.length_c   1.000
_cell.angle_alpha   90.00
_cell.angle_beta   90.00
_cell.angle_gamma   90.00
#
_symmetry.space_group_name_H-M   'P 1'
#
loop_
_entity.id
_entity.type
_entity.pdbx_description
1 polymer ?
#
loop_
_entity_poly.entity_id
_entity_poly.type
_entity_poly.pdbx_seq_one_letter_code
_entity_poly.pdbx_strand_id
1 'polypeptide(L)'
;MTCASPHCRKPKFLDLSLKVIMRTMWFAGGFHWVTVKGQQALPAEAPILTLAPHSSYFDAIPVTMTMASIVMKAESKDIPVWGTLINFIRPVFVSRSDQDSRKKTVEEIRRRAHSNGKWPQVMIFPEGTCTNRSCLITFKPGAFIPGVPVQPVVLRYPNKMDTITWTWQGPGALEILWLSLCQFHNFVEIEFLPIYTPSEEEKRNPALYANNVRRVMAKALGVSVTDYTFEDCQLALAEGQLRLPSDTSLLEFARLVRSLGPKPKKLEKELDKFSESAKQRKGEKINLNEFAAYLNVPVTDKLEDLFALFDENEEGAIDLREYVVALSVVCRPSKTLDTIQLAFKMYQSEYSKTIVEEDLAVILKTALGVSELNVTDLFRAIDEEEKGKITYDDFDRFAERNPHFAEDYLYLDQTDLETCLDSPSATASNGFCTDFTPEDMEELQTHPAEKKLN
;
A
#
# COMPACT_ATOMS: atom_id res chain seq x y z
N MET A 1 -32.11 27.83 5.94
CA MET A 1 -32.27 28.59 4.68
C MET A 1 -30.92 29.17 4.28
N THR A 2 -30.27 28.58 3.29
CA THR A 2 -29.37 29.25 2.34
C THR A 2 -29.35 28.34 1.11
N CYS A 3 -30.49 28.35 0.42
CA CYS A 3 -30.75 27.56 -0.77
C CYS A 3 -30.66 28.51 -1.98
N ALA A 4 -30.08 27.99 -3.06
CA ALA A 4 -30.10 28.48 -4.46
C ALA A 4 -29.15 29.62 -4.92
N SER A 5 -28.14 29.19 -5.70
CA SER A 5 -27.59 29.80 -6.95
C SER A 5 -26.82 31.14 -6.90
N PRO A 6 -25.90 31.44 -7.87
CA PRO A 6 -25.96 31.06 -9.28
C PRO A 6 -24.66 30.48 -9.90
N HIS A 7 -24.82 29.93 -11.10
CA HIS A 7 -23.77 29.64 -12.07
C HIS A 7 -22.71 30.76 -12.16
N CYS A 8 -21.59 30.61 -11.46
CA CYS A 8 -20.43 31.45 -11.73
C CYS A 8 -19.69 30.80 -12.91
N ARG A 9 -20.02 31.23 -14.14
CA ARG A 9 -19.07 31.15 -15.27
C ARG A 9 -17.80 31.85 -14.76
N LYS A 10 -16.77 31.07 -14.43
CA LYS A 10 -15.47 31.65 -14.04
C LYS A 10 -15.05 32.61 -15.16
N PRO A 11 -14.66 33.85 -14.85
CA PRO A 11 -14.16 34.74 -15.88
C PRO A 11 -12.90 34.09 -16.45
N LYS A 12 -12.90 33.76 -17.75
CA LYS A 12 -11.77 33.10 -18.45
C LYS A 12 -10.43 33.78 -18.18
N PHE A 13 -10.45 35.09 -17.92
CA PHE A 13 -9.30 35.89 -17.52
C PHE A 13 -8.65 35.42 -16.21
N LEU A 14 -9.44 35.10 -15.18
CA LEU A 14 -8.92 34.64 -13.90
C LEU A 14 -8.24 33.27 -14.03
N ASP A 15 -8.86 32.36 -14.80
CA ASP A 15 -8.28 31.04 -15.07
C ASP A 15 -6.96 31.16 -15.85
N LEU A 16 -6.89 32.08 -16.83
CA LEU A 16 -5.67 32.34 -17.58
C LEU A 16 -4.57 32.92 -16.69
N SER A 17 -4.88 33.93 -15.87
CA SER A 17 -3.93 34.53 -14.93
C SER A 17 -3.38 33.50 -13.94
N LEU A 18 -4.25 32.64 -13.40
CA LEU A 18 -3.81 31.54 -12.52
C LEU A 18 -2.91 30.55 -13.27
N LYS A 19 -3.24 30.15 -14.49
CA LYS A 19 -2.37 29.27 -15.30
C LYS A 19 -0.99 29.88 -15.53
N VAL A 20 -0.92 31.18 -15.82
CA VAL A 20 0.35 31.89 -16.01
C VAL A 20 1.15 31.92 -14.71
N ILE A 21 0.51 32.28 -13.58
CA ILE A 21 1.17 32.30 -12.27
C ILE A 21 1.73 30.91 -11.93
N MET A 22 0.91 29.85 -12.08
CA MET A 22 1.36 28.48 -11.80
C MET A 22 2.47 28.05 -12.74
N ARG A 23 2.38 28.40 -14.03
CA ARG A 23 3.41 28.07 -15.00
C ARG A 23 4.75 28.74 -14.67
N THR A 24 4.72 30.00 -14.25
CA THR A 24 5.90 30.75 -13.77
C THR A 24 6.48 30.13 -12.50
N MET A 25 5.63 29.73 -11.56
CA MET A 25 6.06 29.03 -10.34
C MET A 25 6.80 27.72 -10.68
N TRP A 26 6.22 26.87 -11.55
CA TRP A 26 6.87 25.62 -11.97
C TRP A 26 8.15 25.87 -12.78
N PHE A 27 8.18 26.93 -13.60
CA PHE A 27 9.38 27.33 -14.32
C PHE A 27 10.51 27.69 -13.34
N ALA A 28 10.22 28.48 -12.31
CA ALA A 28 11.18 28.82 -11.26
C ALA A 28 11.63 27.59 -10.44
N GLY A 29 10.77 26.58 -10.33
CA GLY A 29 11.09 25.27 -9.74
C GLY A 29 11.87 24.32 -10.65
N GLY A 30 12.40 24.78 -11.80
CA GLY A 30 13.22 23.98 -12.71
C GLY A 30 12.43 23.14 -13.73
N PHE A 31 11.10 23.18 -13.73
CA PHE A 31 10.25 22.53 -14.75
C PHE A 31 10.08 23.44 -15.96
N HIS A 32 11.19 23.65 -16.68
CA HIS A 32 11.25 24.53 -17.84
C HIS A 32 10.41 24.00 -19.00
N TRP A 33 10.33 22.68 -19.19
CA TRP A 33 9.59 22.03 -20.26
C TRP A 33 8.66 20.96 -19.69
N VAL A 34 7.39 21.01 -20.09
CA VAL A 34 6.39 20.01 -19.73
C VAL A 34 5.91 19.37 -21.02
N THR A 35 6.31 18.12 -21.25
CA THR A 35 5.91 17.37 -22.45
C THR A 35 4.51 16.83 -22.25
N VAL A 36 3.59 17.19 -23.14
CA VAL A 36 2.22 16.66 -23.13
C VAL A 36 1.99 15.78 -24.34
N LYS A 37 1.60 14.53 -24.11
CA LYS A 37 1.22 13.56 -25.13
C LYS A 37 -0.27 13.25 -25.02
N GLY A 38 -0.90 12.97 -26.16
CA GLY A 38 -2.33 12.72 -26.23
C GLY A 38 -3.16 13.99 -26.02
N GLN A 39 -4.47 13.81 -25.85
CA GLN A 39 -5.43 14.91 -25.69
C GLN A 39 -6.30 14.67 -24.46
N GLN A 40 -6.43 15.71 -23.62
CA GLN A 40 -7.37 15.70 -22.50
C GLN A 40 -8.81 15.63 -23.04
N ALA A 41 -9.56 14.64 -22.56
CA ALA A 41 -10.98 14.45 -22.84
C ALA A 41 -11.81 15.58 -22.23
N LEU A 42 -12.98 15.85 -22.82
CA LEU A 42 -13.89 16.83 -22.25
C LEU A 42 -14.51 16.31 -20.95
N PRO A 43 -14.89 17.20 -19.99
CA PRO A 43 -15.55 16.79 -18.75
C PRO A 43 -16.85 16.00 -18.94
N ALA A 44 -17.51 16.13 -20.10
CA ALA A 44 -18.72 15.37 -20.44
C ALA A 44 -18.41 13.95 -20.94
N GLU A 45 -17.23 13.72 -21.51
CA GLU A 45 -16.81 12.41 -22.06
C GLU A 45 -16.16 11.55 -20.98
N ALA A 46 -15.28 12.14 -20.18
CA ALA A 46 -14.61 11.48 -19.07
C ALA A 46 -14.53 12.44 -17.87
N PRO A 47 -15.49 12.40 -16.92
CA PRO A 47 -15.51 13.33 -15.80
C PRO A 47 -14.39 13.10 -14.76
N ILE A 48 -13.66 11.98 -14.85
CA ILE A 48 -12.60 11.60 -13.90
C ILE A 48 -11.30 11.36 -14.68
N LEU A 49 -10.20 11.95 -14.20
CA LEU A 49 -8.84 11.69 -14.66
C LEU A 49 -8.14 10.82 -13.61
N THR A 50 -7.71 9.62 -13.98
CA THR A 50 -6.97 8.72 -13.06
C THR A 50 -5.48 8.80 -13.36
N LEU A 51 -4.66 9.26 -12.41
CA LEU A 51 -3.23 9.50 -12.62
C LEU A 51 -2.37 8.45 -11.93
N ALA A 52 -1.31 8.01 -12.60
CA ALA A 52 -0.30 7.13 -12.04
C ALA A 52 1.03 7.25 -12.83
N PRO A 53 2.18 6.95 -12.23
CA PRO A 53 2.36 6.69 -10.81
C PRO A 53 2.20 7.98 -9.98
N HIS A 54 1.75 7.87 -8.74
CA HIS A 54 1.82 8.95 -7.76
C HIS A 54 3.18 8.88 -7.09
N SER A 55 4.05 9.87 -7.29
CA SER A 55 5.45 9.83 -6.85
C SER A 55 5.89 11.04 -6.06
N SER A 56 5.16 12.16 -6.15
CA SER A 56 5.61 13.41 -5.53
C SER A 56 4.50 14.44 -5.41
N TYR A 57 4.75 15.48 -4.61
CA TYR A 57 3.92 16.69 -4.64
C TYR A 57 4.04 17.44 -5.99
N PHE A 58 5.09 17.19 -6.79
CA PHE A 58 5.21 17.69 -8.16
C PHE A 58 4.16 17.12 -9.13
N ASP A 59 3.48 16.03 -8.75
CA ASP A 59 2.35 15.49 -9.51
C ASP A 59 1.15 16.47 -9.55
N ALA A 60 1.23 17.59 -8.82
CA ALA A 60 0.30 18.71 -8.92
C ALA A 60 0.46 19.53 -10.22
N ILE A 61 1.53 19.36 -11.00
CA ILE A 61 1.73 20.05 -12.29
C ILE A 61 0.53 19.84 -13.24
N PRO A 62 0.11 18.60 -13.57
CA PRO A 62 -1.10 18.33 -14.35
C PRO A 62 -2.36 19.01 -13.82
N VAL A 63 -2.53 19.10 -12.49
CA VAL A 63 -3.68 19.76 -11.85
C VAL A 63 -3.75 21.23 -12.24
N THR A 64 -2.62 21.92 -12.10
CA THR A 64 -2.53 23.36 -12.35
C THR A 64 -2.65 23.72 -13.83
N MET A 65 -2.29 22.81 -14.73
CA MET A 65 -2.44 22.99 -16.19
C MET A 65 -3.89 22.81 -16.65
N THR A 66 -4.56 21.79 -16.12
CA THR A 66 -5.92 21.40 -16.51
C THR A 66 -7.00 22.17 -15.73
N MET A 67 -6.66 22.75 -14.58
CA MET A 67 -7.60 23.31 -13.60
C MET A 67 -8.64 22.28 -13.13
N ALA A 68 -8.28 21.00 -13.15
CA ALA A 68 -9.07 19.91 -12.61
C ALA A 68 -9.24 20.06 -11.08
N SER A 69 -10.36 19.54 -10.58
CA SER A 69 -10.57 19.37 -9.15
C SER A 69 -9.73 18.20 -8.66
N ILE A 70 -9.19 18.25 -7.44
CA ILE A 70 -8.41 17.15 -6.87
C ILE A 70 -9.05 16.60 -5.61
N VAL A 71 -8.81 15.31 -5.37
CA VAL A 71 -9.05 14.69 -4.08
C VAL A 71 -7.79 14.85 -3.24
N MET A 72 -7.87 15.52 -2.09
CA MET A 72 -6.72 15.81 -1.23
C MET A 72 -6.94 15.43 0.22
N LYS A 73 -5.84 15.14 0.92
CA LYS A 73 -5.84 14.90 2.37
C LYS A 73 -6.35 16.17 3.08
N ALA A 74 -7.20 16.00 4.08
CA ALA A 74 -7.78 17.14 4.81
C ALA A 74 -6.71 18.04 5.46
N GLU A 75 -5.61 17.44 5.91
CA GLU A 75 -4.47 18.09 6.58
C GLU A 75 -3.64 18.96 5.63
N SER A 76 -3.76 18.78 4.30
CA SER A 76 -3.05 19.59 3.30
C SER A 76 -3.67 20.98 3.10
N LYS A 77 -4.75 21.32 3.82
CA LYS A 77 -5.46 22.60 3.73
C LYS A 77 -4.63 23.78 4.23
N ASP A 78 -3.69 23.53 5.15
CA ASP A 78 -2.97 24.58 5.88
C ASP A 78 -1.61 24.96 5.25
N ILE A 79 -1.29 24.42 4.06
CA ILE A 79 -0.04 24.74 3.35
C ILE A 79 -0.08 26.20 2.85
N PRO A 80 0.87 27.07 3.25
CA PRO A 80 0.96 28.45 2.78
C PRO A 80 1.10 28.52 1.25
N VAL A 81 0.55 29.56 0.61
CA VAL A 81 0.45 29.74 -0.86
C VAL A 81 -0.56 28.81 -1.55
N TRP A 82 -0.65 27.54 -1.12
CA TRP A 82 -1.59 26.57 -1.68
C TRP A 82 -3.03 26.77 -1.18
N GLY A 83 -3.25 27.17 0.08
CA GLY A 83 -4.61 27.30 0.64
C GLY A 83 -5.59 28.15 -0.19
N THR A 84 -5.15 29.26 -0.77
CA THR A 84 -5.99 30.12 -1.63
C THR A 84 -6.27 29.47 -2.99
N LEU A 85 -5.25 28.88 -3.62
CA LEU A 85 -5.36 28.19 -4.91
C LEU A 85 -6.22 26.93 -4.82
N ILE A 86 -6.09 26.19 -3.73
CA ILE A 86 -6.86 24.98 -3.42
C ILE A 86 -8.35 25.33 -3.45
N ASN A 87 -8.79 26.42 -2.82
CA ASN A 87 -10.21 26.81 -2.88
C ASN A 87 -10.71 27.09 -4.32
N PHE A 88 -9.84 27.56 -5.23
CA PHE A 88 -10.20 27.84 -6.63
C PHE A 88 -10.44 26.58 -7.48
N ILE A 89 -9.72 25.49 -7.20
CA ILE A 89 -9.89 24.19 -7.89
C ILE A 89 -11.01 23.33 -7.25
N ARG A 90 -11.69 23.85 -6.22
CA ARG A 90 -12.82 23.20 -5.54
C ARG A 90 -12.52 21.74 -5.18
N PRO A 91 -11.52 21.45 -4.33
CA PRO A 91 -11.11 20.09 -4.00
C PRO A 91 -12.25 19.30 -3.36
N VAL A 92 -12.11 17.99 -3.41
CA VAL A 92 -12.85 17.09 -2.52
C VAL A 92 -11.88 16.65 -1.42
N PHE A 93 -12.10 17.11 -0.21
CA PHE A 93 -11.27 16.72 0.92
C PHE A 93 -11.63 15.31 1.38
N VAL A 94 -10.61 14.53 1.77
CA VAL A 94 -10.78 13.21 2.35
C VAL A 94 -9.89 13.05 3.59
N SER A 95 -10.49 12.60 4.69
CA SER A 95 -9.77 12.10 5.84
C SER A 95 -9.61 10.58 5.72
N ARG A 96 -8.36 10.11 5.74
CA ARG A 96 -8.05 8.67 5.67
C ARG A 96 -8.31 7.96 7.00
N SER A 97 -8.35 8.68 8.11
CA SER A 97 -8.67 8.09 9.42
C SER A 97 -10.17 7.89 9.61
N ASP A 98 -10.99 8.76 9.02
CA ASP A 98 -12.46 8.77 9.17
C ASP A 98 -13.19 7.99 8.05
N GLN A 99 -13.99 7.00 8.43
CA GLN A 99 -14.82 6.22 7.51
C GLN A 99 -15.92 7.05 6.86
N ASP A 100 -16.54 7.97 7.60
CA ASP A 100 -17.66 8.75 7.10
C ASP A 100 -17.18 9.86 6.16
N SER A 101 -16.01 10.45 6.43
CA SER A 101 -15.33 11.33 5.47
C SER A 101 -15.12 10.63 4.12
N ARG A 102 -14.64 9.38 4.10
CA ARG A 102 -14.44 8.63 2.84
C ARG A 102 -15.75 8.40 2.09
N LYS A 103 -16.83 8.05 2.79
CA LYS A 103 -18.15 7.88 2.17
C LYS A 103 -18.63 9.18 1.54
N LYS A 104 -18.55 10.29 2.28
CA LYS A 104 -18.89 11.64 1.78
C LYS A 104 -18.06 12.04 0.55
N THR A 105 -16.76 11.73 0.56
CA THR A 105 -15.87 11.96 -0.60
C THR A 105 -16.37 11.19 -1.83
N VAL A 106 -16.69 9.90 -1.68
CA VAL A 106 -17.19 9.07 -2.79
C VAL A 106 -18.54 9.57 -3.30
N GLU A 107 -19.44 9.96 -2.41
CA GLU A 107 -20.74 10.55 -2.77
C GLU A 107 -20.56 11.85 -3.56
N GLU A 108 -19.65 12.73 -3.14
CA GLU A 108 -19.36 13.99 -3.83
C GLU A 108 -18.70 13.75 -5.20
N ILE A 109 -17.77 12.80 -5.30
CA ILE A 109 -17.18 12.38 -6.59
C ILE A 109 -18.29 11.87 -7.51
N ARG A 110 -19.16 10.97 -7.02
CA ARG A 110 -20.30 10.44 -7.78
C ARG A 110 -21.22 11.57 -8.25
N ARG A 111 -21.56 12.51 -7.37
CA ARG A 111 -22.42 13.67 -7.71
C ARG A 111 -21.80 14.55 -8.81
N ARG A 112 -20.49 14.81 -8.75
CA ARG A 112 -19.79 15.61 -9.78
C ARG A 112 -19.65 14.85 -11.09
N ALA A 113 -19.34 13.57 -11.02
CA ALA A 113 -19.18 12.71 -12.19
C ALA A 113 -20.47 12.62 -13.02
N HIS A 114 -21.64 12.54 -12.37
CA HIS A 114 -22.93 12.48 -13.04
C HIS A 114 -23.51 13.85 -13.44
N SER A 115 -22.71 14.92 -13.36
CA SER A 115 -23.19 16.27 -13.63
C SER A 115 -23.22 16.65 -15.13
N ASN A 116 -22.90 15.70 -16.02
CA ASN A 116 -22.81 15.89 -17.47
C ASN A 116 -21.92 17.08 -17.87
N GLY A 117 -20.69 17.11 -17.33
CA GLY A 117 -19.70 18.15 -17.61
C GLY A 117 -19.96 19.52 -16.97
N LYS A 118 -20.96 19.67 -16.09
CA LYS A 118 -21.22 20.94 -15.36
C LYS A 118 -20.13 21.24 -14.31
N TRP A 119 -19.40 20.22 -13.87
CA TRP A 119 -18.27 20.34 -12.96
C TRP A 119 -16.95 20.12 -13.70
N PRO A 120 -15.84 20.73 -13.24
CA PRO A 120 -14.51 20.38 -13.69
C PRO A 120 -14.24 18.88 -13.47
N GLN A 121 -13.40 18.29 -14.32
CA GLN A 121 -12.94 16.92 -14.14
C GLN A 121 -12.32 16.73 -12.76
N VAL A 122 -12.53 15.56 -12.16
CA VAL A 122 -11.94 15.18 -10.89
C VAL A 122 -10.71 14.33 -11.14
N MET A 123 -9.55 14.84 -10.73
CA MET A 123 -8.27 14.18 -10.84
C MET A 123 -7.98 13.38 -9.57
N ILE A 124 -7.69 12.09 -9.72
CA ILE A 124 -7.51 11.15 -8.61
C ILE A 124 -6.28 10.29 -8.89
N PHE A 125 -5.41 10.15 -7.89
CA PHE A 125 -4.36 9.13 -7.87
C PHE A 125 -4.90 7.89 -7.15
N PRO A 126 -5.30 6.83 -7.88
CA PRO A 126 -5.95 5.68 -7.28
C PRO A 126 -5.02 4.84 -6.40
N GLU A 127 -3.69 4.96 -6.52
CA GLU A 127 -2.72 4.40 -5.54
C GLU A 127 -3.01 4.89 -4.11
N GLY A 128 -3.42 6.15 -3.99
CA GLY A 128 -3.73 6.76 -2.70
C GLY A 128 -2.51 6.94 -1.80
N THR A 129 -1.29 6.88 -2.32
CA THR A 129 -0.02 7.20 -1.64
C THR A 129 1.04 7.51 -2.68
N CYS A 130 2.13 8.17 -2.31
CA CYS A 130 3.30 8.29 -3.18
C CYS A 130 4.16 7.01 -3.13
N THR A 131 4.63 6.57 -4.28
CA THR A 131 5.47 5.38 -4.51
C THR A 131 6.72 5.76 -5.31
N ASN A 132 7.67 4.83 -5.44
CA ASN A 132 8.93 5.04 -6.14
C ASN A 132 8.86 4.82 -7.68
N ARG A 133 7.66 4.53 -8.21
CA ARG A 133 7.39 4.33 -9.65
C ARG A 133 7.97 3.05 -10.28
N SER A 134 8.58 2.15 -9.51
CA SER A 134 9.10 0.89 -10.08
C SER A 134 8.00 -0.07 -10.55
N CYS A 135 6.83 0.01 -9.94
CA CYS A 135 5.62 -0.72 -10.28
C CYS A 135 4.38 0.06 -9.85
N LEU A 136 3.19 -0.36 -10.31
CA LEU A 136 1.91 0.15 -9.81
C LEU A 136 1.33 -0.76 -8.73
N ILE A 137 1.11 -0.21 -7.54
CA ILE A 137 0.43 -0.88 -6.43
C ILE A 137 -1.08 -1.02 -6.67
N THR A 138 -1.79 -1.70 -5.77
CA THR A 138 -3.24 -1.87 -5.85
C THR A 138 -3.98 -0.52 -5.84
N PHE A 139 -4.81 -0.33 -6.88
CA PHE A 139 -5.64 0.86 -7.02
C PHE A 139 -6.85 0.80 -6.09
N LYS A 140 -7.06 1.88 -5.33
CA LYS A 140 -8.25 2.05 -4.49
C LYS A 140 -9.48 2.28 -5.38
N PRO A 141 -10.62 1.61 -5.09
CA PRO A 141 -11.81 1.65 -5.95
C PRO A 141 -12.54 3.00 -5.97
N GLY A 142 -12.17 3.96 -5.12
CA GLY A 142 -12.90 5.21 -4.90
C GLY A 142 -13.20 6.01 -6.18
N ALA A 143 -12.24 6.05 -7.12
CA ALA A 143 -12.41 6.73 -8.42
C ALA A 143 -13.38 6.00 -9.36
N PHE A 144 -13.59 4.71 -9.14
CA PHE A 144 -14.27 3.78 -10.05
C PHE A 144 -15.70 3.45 -9.59
N ILE A 145 -16.03 3.68 -8.31
CA ILE A 145 -17.39 3.52 -7.75
C ILE A 145 -18.50 4.27 -8.53
N PRO A 146 -18.26 5.44 -9.15
CA PRO A 146 -19.28 6.08 -9.95
C PRO A 146 -19.69 5.30 -11.21
N GLY A 147 -18.88 4.37 -11.72
CA GLY A 147 -19.23 3.57 -12.90
C GLY A 147 -19.29 4.36 -14.22
N VAL A 148 -18.61 5.51 -14.28
CA VAL A 148 -18.54 6.39 -15.46
C VAL A 148 -17.21 6.19 -16.21
N PRO A 149 -17.10 6.65 -17.47
CA PRO A 149 -15.83 6.66 -18.16
C PRO A 149 -14.76 7.46 -17.41
N VAL A 150 -13.54 6.94 -17.39
CA VAL A 150 -12.36 7.64 -16.86
C VAL A 150 -11.36 7.87 -17.99
N GLN A 151 -10.54 8.89 -17.87
CA GLN A 151 -9.36 9.03 -18.72
C GLN A 151 -8.10 8.74 -17.88
N PRO A 152 -7.39 7.63 -18.18
CA PRO A 152 -6.11 7.36 -17.57
C PRO A 152 -5.06 8.37 -18.06
N VAL A 153 -4.23 8.86 -17.15
CA VAL A 153 -3.14 9.78 -17.43
C VAL A 153 -1.88 9.26 -16.77
N VAL A 154 -0.82 9.04 -17.56
CA VAL A 154 0.43 8.54 -17.03
C VAL A 154 1.49 9.63 -16.93
N LEU A 155 2.24 9.62 -15.82
CA LEU A 155 3.29 10.59 -15.53
C LEU A 155 4.67 9.93 -15.66
N ARG A 156 5.62 10.62 -16.29
CA ARG A 156 7.03 10.19 -16.30
C ARG A 156 7.93 11.35 -15.91
N TYR A 157 8.96 11.04 -15.15
CA TYR A 157 10.03 11.97 -14.77
C TYR A 157 11.36 11.40 -15.26
N PRO A 158 11.68 11.54 -16.56
CA PRO A 158 12.88 10.95 -17.17
C PRO A 158 14.14 11.76 -16.82
N ASN A 159 14.36 12.01 -15.53
CA ASN A 159 15.53 12.68 -15.01
C ASN A 159 16.66 11.67 -14.82
N LYS A 160 17.90 12.07 -15.11
CA LYS A 160 19.08 11.21 -14.91
C LYS A 160 19.27 10.84 -13.43
N MET A 161 19.05 11.81 -12.55
CA MET A 161 19.06 11.62 -11.10
C MET A 161 17.63 11.79 -10.59
N ASP A 162 17.16 10.87 -9.76
CA ASP A 162 15.85 10.98 -9.15
C ASP A 162 15.87 11.94 -7.96
N THR A 163 15.44 13.17 -8.19
CA THR A 163 15.27 14.19 -7.16
C THR A 163 13.80 14.49 -6.89
N ILE A 164 12.88 13.66 -7.40
CA ILE A 164 11.43 13.92 -7.41
C ILE A 164 10.69 13.00 -6.44
N THR A 165 11.11 11.74 -6.35
CA THR A 165 10.41 10.70 -5.58
C THR A 165 10.34 11.04 -4.10
N TRP A 166 9.11 11.19 -3.60
CA TRP A 166 8.81 11.45 -2.19
C TRP A 166 8.05 10.26 -1.61
N THR A 167 8.78 9.30 -1.05
CA THR A 167 8.23 8.11 -0.37
C THR A 167 8.39 8.23 1.14
N TRP A 168 7.78 7.32 1.90
CA TRP A 168 7.76 7.37 3.36
C TRP A 168 9.14 7.15 4.01
N GLN A 169 9.97 6.27 3.43
CA GLN A 169 11.38 6.06 3.81
C GLN A 169 12.37 6.95 3.04
N GLY A 170 11.85 7.85 2.19
CA GLY A 170 12.67 8.72 1.37
C GLY A 170 13.02 10.04 2.06
N PRO A 171 13.81 10.90 1.39
CA PRO A 171 14.09 12.25 1.84
C PRO A 171 12.82 13.05 2.14
N GLY A 172 12.91 13.95 3.11
CA GLY A 172 11.79 14.82 3.48
C GLY A 172 11.37 15.75 2.33
N ALA A 173 10.14 16.27 2.37
CA ALA A 173 9.62 17.12 1.27
C ALA A 173 10.49 18.36 0.98
N LEU A 174 11.09 18.98 2.01
CA LEU A 174 12.01 20.11 1.84
C LEU A 174 13.34 19.70 1.21
N GLU A 175 13.82 18.50 1.53
CA GLU A 175 15.04 17.95 0.96
C GLU A 175 14.83 17.60 -0.52
N ILE A 176 13.71 16.95 -0.86
CA ILE A 176 13.30 16.71 -2.26
C ILE A 176 13.20 18.03 -3.03
N LEU A 177 12.62 19.08 -2.43
CA LEU A 177 12.56 20.41 -3.04
C LEU A 177 13.95 20.96 -3.31
N TRP A 178 14.84 20.90 -2.31
CA TRP A 178 16.21 21.37 -2.45
C TRP A 178 16.96 20.62 -3.55
N LEU A 179 16.91 19.28 -3.53
CA LEU A 179 17.55 18.43 -4.53
C LEU A 179 17.02 18.71 -5.94
N SER A 180 15.70 18.90 -6.08
CA SER A 180 15.08 19.28 -7.36
C SER A 180 15.55 20.64 -7.86
N LEU A 181 15.73 21.62 -6.96
CA LEU A 181 16.24 22.96 -7.31
C LEU A 181 17.74 22.95 -7.66
N CYS A 182 18.50 21.96 -7.17
CA CYS A 182 19.89 21.74 -7.59
C CYS A 182 19.99 21.18 -9.02
N GLN A 183 18.90 20.69 -9.61
CA GLN A 183 18.87 20.34 -11.02
C GLN A 183 18.56 21.58 -11.86
N PHE A 184 19.40 21.86 -12.86
CA PHE A 184 19.12 22.94 -13.81
C PHE A 184 17.76 22.75 -14.50
N HIS A 185 17.40 21.50 -14.83
CA HIS A 185 16.11 21.20 -15.42
C HIS A 185 15.57 19.86 -14.93
N ASN A 186 14.31 19.88 -14.50
CA ASN A 186 13.52 18.69 -14.17
C ASN A 186 12.56 18.39 -15.33
N PHE A 187 12.76 17.25 -15.98
CA PHE A 187 11.89 16.73 -17.03
C PHE A 187 10.61 16.15 -16.43
N VAL A 188 9.48 16.46 -17.07
CA VAL A 188 8.19 15.86 -16.79
C VAL A 188 7.43 15.62 -18.09
N GLU A 189 6.86 14.43 -18.20
CA GLU A 189 5.99 14.02 -19.29
C GLU A 189 4.62 13.63 -18.74
N ILE A 190 3.57 14.16 -19.37
CA ILE A 190 2.17 13.90 -19.06
C ILE A 190 1.55 13.29 -20.31
N GLU A 191 1.10 12.04 -20.23
CA GLU A 191 0.48 11.36 -21.35
C GLU A 191 -0.98 11.04 -21.04
N PHE A 192 -1.89 11.66 -21.78
CA PHE A 192 -3.32 11.37 -21.76
C PHE A 192 -3.61 10.14 -22.61
N LEU A 193 -4.00 9.04 -21.97
CA LEU A 193 -4.37 7.80 -22.66
C LEU A 193 -5.81 7.91 -23.21
N PRO A 194 -6.21 7.00 -24.12
CA PRO A 194 -7.59 6.92 -24.60
C PRO A 194 -8.59 6.77 -23.44
N ILE A 195 -9.80 7.30 -23.64
CA ILE A 195 -10.88 7.19 -22.65
C ILE A 195 -11.19 5.71 -22.40
N TYR A 196 -11.18 5.33 -21.13
CA TYR A 196 -11.59 4.00 -20.70
C TYR A 196 -13.08 4.05 -20.31
N THR A 197 -13.89 3.27 -21.02
CA THR A 197 -15.33 3.15 -20.74
C THR A 197 -15.58 1.82 -20.03
N PRO A 198 -16.18 1.79 -18.82
CA PRO A 198 -16.37 0.55 -18.10
C PRO A 198 -17.46 -0.31 -18.72
N SER A 199 -17.23 -1.61 -18.75
CA SER A 199 -18.23 -2.63 -19.03
C SER A 199 -19.30 -2.71 -17.94
N GLU A 200 -20.42 -3.38 -18.21
CA GLU A 200 -21.48 -3.59 -17.20
C GLU A 200 -20.98 -4.39 -15.98
N GLU A 201 -20.00 -5.26 -16.16
CA GLU A 201 -19.37 -5.99 -15.05
C GLU A 201 -18.52 -5.05 -14.19
N GLU A 202 -17.69 -4.21 -14.81
CA GLU A 202 -16.86 -3.21 -14.11
C GLU A 202 -17.68 -2.15 -13.38
N LYS A 203 -18.85 -1.78 -13.91
CA LYS A 203 -19.81 -0.90 -13.23
C LYS A 203 -20.35 -1.53 -11.93
N ARG A 204 -20.54 -2.85 -11.93
CA ARG A 204 -20.99 -3.61 -10.75
C ARG A 204 -19.83 -3.94 -9.80
N ASN A 205 -18.60 -4.04 -10.32
CA ASN A 205 -17.40 -4.36 -9.56
C ASN A 205 -16.31 -3.26 -9.73
N PRO A 206 -16.34 -2.21 -8.89
CA PRO A 206 -15.36 -1.13 -8.94
C PRO A 206 -13.90 -1.56 -8.73
N ALA A 207 -13.66 -2.69 -8.05
CA ALA A 207 -12.31 -3.22 -7.85
C ALA A 207 -11.77 -3.83 -9.15
N LEU A 208 -12.60 -4.58 -9.88
CA LEU A 208 -12.26 -5.07 -11.22
C LEU A 208 -11.98 -3.90 -12.17
N TYR A 209 -12.82 -2.86 -12.14
CA TYR A 209 -12.61 -1.65 -12.94
C TYR A 209 -11.25 -1.00 -12.62
N ALA A 210 -10.95 -0.83 -11.33
CA ALA A 210 -9.67 -0.28 -10.89
C ALA A 210 -8.48 -1.11 -11.39
N ASN A 211 -8.56 -2.44 -11.30
CA ASN A 211 -7.51 -3.36 -11.73
C ASN A 211 -7.28 -3.34 -13.25
N ASN A 212 -8.34 -3.28 -14.04
CA ASN A 212 -8.20 -3.20 -15.49
C ASN A 212 -7.59 -1.87 -15.94
N VAL A 213 -8.01 -0.75 -15.35
CA VAL A 213 -7.40 0.56 -15.61
C VAL A 213 -5.94 0.58 -15.18
N ARG A 214 -5.61 0.02 -14.01
CA ARG A 214 -4.22 -0.15 -13.55
C ARG A 214 -3.37 -0.88 -14.58
N ARG A 215 -3.86 -1.99 -15.14
CA ARG A 215 -3.15 -2.78 -16.16
C ARG A 215 -2.91 -1.98 -17.45
N VAL A 216 -3.89 -1.18 -17.90
CA VAL A 216 -3.73 -0.29 -19.05
C VAL A 216 -2.63 0.74 -18.79
N MET A 217 -2.62 1.35 -17.59
CA MET A 217 -1.62 2.35 -17.21
C MET A 217 -0.22 1.73 -17.06
N ALA A 218 -0.11 0.56 -16.43
CA ALA A 218 1.13 -0.17 -16.28
C ALA A 218 1.76 -0.51 -17.64
N LYS A 219 0.93 -0.99 -18.59
CA LYS A 219 1.37 -1.26 -19.97
C LYS A 219 1.89 0.00 -20.67
N ALA A 220 1.21 1.13 -20.52
CA ALA A 220 1.65 2.39 -21.11
C ALA A 220 2.96 2.89 -20.48
N LEU A 221 3.14 2.71 -19.17
CA LEU A 221 4.34 3.08 -18.43
C LEU A 221 5.53 2.14 -18.69
N GLY A 222 5.27 0.89 -19.09
CA GLY A 222 6.29 -0.15 -19.22
C GLY A 222 6.76 -0.70 -17.88
N VAL A 223 5.90 -0.70 -16.86
CA VAL A 223 6.22 -1.18 -15.50
C VAL A 223 5.32 -2.36 -15.12
N SER A 224 5.73 -3.13 -14.11
CA SER A 224 4.93 -4.22 -13.55
C SER A 224 3.82 -3.69 -12.63
N VAL A 225 2.89 -4.58 -12.26
CA VAL A 225 1.90 -4.34 -11.21
C VAL A 225 2.22 -5.22 -10.00
N THR A 226 1.85 -4.75 -8.82
CA THR A 226 1.90 -5.56 -7.59
C THR A 226 0.58 -5.45 -6.85
N ASP A 227 0.15 -6.53 -6.21
CA ASP A 227 -1.09 -6.56 -5.43
C ASP A 227 -0.90 -6.04 -4.00
N TYR A 228 0.31 -5.58 -3.64
CA TYR A 228 0.53 -4.84 -2.40
C TYR A 228 -0.33 -3.58 -2.33
N THR A 229 -0.89 -3.33 -1.15
CA THR A 229 -1.62 -2.12 -0.81
C THR A 229 -0.75 -1.17 0.01
N PHE A 230 -1.24 0.05 0.21
CA PHE A 230 -0.62 0.99 1.14
C PHE A 230 -0.46 0.40 2.56
N GLU A 231 -1.45 -0.37 3.02
CA GLU A 231 -1.42 -1.02 4.33
C GLU A 231 -0.35 -2.12 4.40
N ASP A 232 -0.07 -2.82 3.30
CA ASP A 232 1.06 -3.77 3.20
C ASP A 232 2.40 -3.05 3.35
N CYS A 233 2.58 -1.91 2.69
CA CYS A 233 3.79 -1.11 2.85
C CYS A 233 3.93 -0.57 4.28
N GLN A 234 2.84 -0.20 4.96
CA GLN A 234 2.91 0.22 6.36
C GLN A 234 3.35 -0.92 7.28
N LEU A 235 2.93 -2.16 6.99
CA LEU A 235 3.35 -3.34 7.73
C LEU A 235 4.84 -3.63 7.50
N ALA A 236 5.27 -3.71 6.24
CA ALA A 236 6.65 -4.01 5.87
C ALA A 236 7.66 -2.97 6.38
N LEU A 237 7.26 -1.70 6.42
CA LEU A 237 8.17 -0.61 6.79
C LEU A 237 8.01 -0.15 8.24
N ALA A 238 7.13 -0.79 9.02
CA ALA A 238 6.88 -0.34 10.38
C ALA A 238 8.16 -0.32 11.21
N GLU A 239 8.46 0.85 11.76
CA GLU A 239 9.56 1.02 12.69
C GLU A 239 9.15 0.50 14.07
N GLY A 240 10.07 -0.21 14.71
CA GLY A 240 9.95 -0.79 16.03
C GLY A 240 11.22 -1.55 16.37
N GLN A 241 11.30 -2.07 17.60
CA GLN A 241 12.44 -2.90 18.04
C GLN A 241 12.49 -4.26 17.33
N LEU A 242 11.41 -4.67 16.65
CA LEU A 242 11.33 -5.89 15.86
C LEU A 242 10.92 -5.49 14.44
N ARG A 243 11.89 -5.37 13.54
CA ARG A 243 11.64 -5.03 12.14
C ARG A 243 11.27 -6.30 11.38
N LEU A 244 10.25 -6.23 10.53
CA LEU A 244 9.88 -7.39 9.74
C LEU A 244 10.96 -7.67 8.69
N PRO A 245 11.44 -8.93 8.58
CA PRO A 245 12.36 -9.33 7.51
C PRO A 245 11.74 -9.18 6.11
N SER A 246 12.58 -9.12 5.09
CA SER A 246 12.15 -8.95 3.68
C SER A 246 11.33 -10.13 3.15
N ASP A 247 11.53 -11.32 3.73
CA ASP A 247 10.91 -12.61 3.38
C ASP A 247 9.74 -12.99 4.30
N THR A 248 9.22 -12.04 5.09
CA THR A 248 8.13 -12.30 6.03
C THR A 248 6.84 -12.83 5.37
N SER A 249 6.29 -13.91 5.92
CA SER A 249 4.97 -14.46 5.56
C SER A 249 3.80 -13.57 6.03
N LEU A 250 4.06 -12.59 6.91
CA LEU A 250 3.02 -11.72 7.46
C LEU A 250 2.35 -10.83 6.43
N LEU A 251 3.02 -10.52 5.31
CA LEU A 251 2.40 -9.79 4.21
C LEU A 251 1.30 -10.61 3.55
N GLU A 252 1.53 -11.90 3.32
CA GLU A 252 0.53 -12.81 2.75
C GLU A 252 -0.60 -13.09 3.75
N PHE A 253 -0.25 -13.35 5.01
CA PHE A 253 -1.21 -13.44 6.11
C PHE A 253 -2.13 -12.21 6.16
N ALA A 254 -1.55 -11.00 6.11
CA ALA A 254 -2.31 -9.76 6.16
C ALA A 254 -3.27 -9.59 4.96
N ARG A 255 -2.87 -10.06 3.78
CA ARG A 255 -3.72 -10.09 2.57
C ARG A 255 -4.88 -11.07 2.75
N LEU A 256 -4.62 -12.30 3.20
CA LEU A 256 -5.63 -13.32 3.42
C LEU A 256 -6.66 -12.88 4.46
N VAL A 257 -6.21 -12.35 5.61
CA VAL A 257 -7.11 -11.81 6.65
C VAL A 257 -8.03 -10.70 6.11
N ARG A 258 -7.49 -9.78 5.29
CA ARG A 258 -8.31 -8.73 4.64
C ARG A 258 -9.31 -9.30 3.65
N SER A 259 -8.98 -10.42 3.01
CA SER A 259 -9.82 -11.06 2.01
C SER A 259 -10.96 -11.87 2.64
N LEU A 260 -10.76 -12.39 3.86
CA LEU A 260 -11.71 -13.24 4.60
C LEU A 260 -12.67 -12.45 5.50
N GLY A 261 -12.33 -11.23 5.91
CA GLY A 261 -13.05 -10.61 7.03
C GLY A 261 -12.96 -9.09 7.19
N PRO A 262 -13.29 -8.60 8.41
CA PRO A 262 -13.37 -7.17 8.69
C PRO A 262 -12.01 -6.47 8.60
N LYS A 263 -12.04 -5.14 8.50
CA LYS A 263 -10.82 -4.33 8.40
C LYS A 263 -9.95 -4.45 9.67
N PRO A 264 -8.61 -4.37 9.56
CA PRO A 264 -7.68 -4.51 10.69
C PRO A 264 -8.05 -3.67 11.93
N LYS A 265 -8.52 -2.43 11.75
CA LYS A 265 -8.95 -1.55 12.87
C LYS A 265 -10.11 -2.09 13.71
N LYS A 266 -10.97 -2.92 13.12
CA LYS A 266 -12.05 -3.58 13.86
C LYS A 266 -11.48 -4.77 14.62
N LEU A 267 -10.60 -5.55 13.97
CA LEU A 267 -9.92 -6.69 14.60
C LEU A 267 -9.05 -6.24 15.77
N GLU A 268 -8.41 -5.06 15.68
CA GLU A 268 -7.60 -4.50 16.77
C GLU A 268 -8.38 -4.35 18.09
N LYS A 269 -9.68 -4.01 18.01
CA LYS A 269 -10.58 -3.89 19.17
C LYS A 269 -11.06 -5.24 19.68
N GLU A 270 -10.98 -6.27 18.85
CA GLU A 270 -11.38 -7.64 19.17
C GLU A 270 -10.17 -8.50 19.60
N LEU A 271 -8.94 -8.00 19.48
CA LEU A 271 -7.71 -8.71 19.86
C LEU A 271 -7.74 -9.25 21.29
N ASP A 272 -8.24 -8.48 22.24
CA ASP A 272 -8.33 -8.93 23.64
C ASP A 272 -9.28 -10.14 23.77
N LYS A 273 -10.38 -10.14 23.01
CA LYS A 273 -11.33 -11.27 22.98
C LYS A 273 -10.68 -12.51 22.34
N PHE A 274 -9.97 -12.32 21.23
CA PHE A 274 -9.26 -13.42 20.56
C PHE A 274 -8.16 -14.00 21.47
N SER A 275 -7.39 -13.14 22.12
CA SER A 275 -6.35 -13.51 23.08
C SER A 275 -6.89 -14.31 24.27
N GLU A 276 -7.97 -13.86 24.91
CA GLU A 276 -8.58 -14.60 26.03
C GLU A 276 -9.13 -15.96 25.58
N SER A 277 -9.73 -16.02 24.39
CA SER A 277 -10.22 -17.30 23.85
C SER A 277 -9.09 -18.26 23.48
N ALA A 278 -7.99 -17.78 22.93
CA ALA A 278 -6.82 -18.61 22.60
C ALA A 278 -6.12 -19.09 23.88
N LYS A 279 -6.01 -18.23 24.89
CA LYS A 279 -5.46 -18.59 26.21
C LYS A 279 -6.24 -19.71 26.90
N GLN A 280 -7.57 -19.70 26.81
CA GLN A 280 -8.42 -20.74 27.41
C GLN A 280 -8.18 -22.14 26.83
N ARG A 281 -7.66 -22.23 25.60
CA ARG A 281 -7.33 -23.50 24.93
C ARG A 281 -6.00 -24.08 25.38
N LYS A 282 -5.15 -23.34 26.10
CA LYS A 282 -3.88 -23.81 26.68
C LYS A 282 -2.96 -24.53 25.67
N GLY A 283 -2.92 -24.05 24.42
CA GLY A 283 -2.10 -24.66 23.35
C GLY A 283 -2.72 -25.90 22.69
N GLU A 284 -3.99 -26.21 22.96
CA GLU A 284 -4.74 -27.22 22.19
C GLU A 284 -4.78 -26.82 20.72
N LYS A 285 -4.19 -27.67 19.85
CA LYS A 285 -4.24 -27.48 18.40
C LYS A 285 -5.66 -27.74 17.89
N ILE A 286 -6.09 -26.95 16.91
CA ILE A 286 -7.43 -27.06 16.32
C ILE A 286 -7.35 -27.33 14.81
N ASN A 287 -8.34 -28.03 14.29
CA ASN A 287 -8.43 -28.30 12.84
C ASN A 287 -9.12 -27.16 12.08
N LEU A 288 -9.10 -27.25 10.74
CA LEU A 288 -9.67 -26.24 9.84
C LEU A 288 -11.15 -25.91 10.13
N ASN A 289 -11.98 -26.89 10.46
CA ASN A 289 -13.41 -26.65 10.74
C ASN A 289 -13.61 -25.89 12.04
N GLU A 290 -12.83 -26.22 13.06
CA GLU A 290 -12.82 -25.51 14.34
C GLU A 290 -12.29 -24.08 14.17
N PHE A 291 -11.30 -23.89 13.31
CA PHE A 291 -10.76 -22.58 12.99
C PHE A 291 -11.77 -21.70 12.24
N ALA A 292 -12.49 -22.28 11.27
CA ALA A 292 -13.60 -21.62 10.58
C ALA A 292 -14.69 -21.17 11.57
N ALA A 293 -15.05 -22.05 12.51
CA ALA A 293 -16.02 -21.73 13.57
C ALA A 293 -15.51 -20.63 14.52
N TYR A 294 -14.22 -20.65 14.88
CA TYR A 294 -13.58 -19.64 15.72
C TYR A 294 -13.62 -18.24 15.07
N LEU A 295 -13.32 -18.16 13.78
CA LEU A 295 -13.37 -16.91 13.01
C LEU A 295 -14.79 -16.52 12.57
N ASN A 296 -15.77 -17.42 12.74
CA ASN A 296 -17.14 -17.26 12.29
C ASN A 296 -17.23 -16.96 10.78
N VAL A 297 -16.50 -17.73 9.97
CA VAL A 297 -16.47 -17.68 8.51
C VAL A 297 -16.67 -19.09 7.93
N PRO A 298 -17.21 -19.24 6.71
CA PRO A 298 -17.27 -20.54 6.04
C PRO A 298 -15.87 -21.02 5.62
N VAL A 299 -15.71 -22.33 5.48
CA VAL A 299 -14.53 -22.92 4.85
C VAL A 299 -14.53 -22.53 3.38
N THR A 300 -13.43 -21.92 2.94
CA THR A 300 -13.18 -21.44 1.57
C THR A 300 -11.71 -21.63 1.25
N ASP A 301 -11.33 -21.68 -0.03
CA ASP A 301 -9.94 -21.83 -0.47
C ASP A 301 -9.00 -20.83 0.25
N LYS A 302 -9.45 -19.58 0.43
CA LYS A 302 -8.69 -18.54 1.14
C LYS A 302 -8.49 -18.83 2.63
N LEU A 303 -9.45 -19.50 3.26
CA LEU A 303 -9.32 -19.91 4.66
C LEU A 303 -8.37 -21.09 4.77
N GLU A 304 -8.38 -21.99 3.79
CA GLU A 304 -7.41 -23.08 3.68
C GLU A 304 -6.00 -22.53 3.50
N ASP A 305 -5.81 -21.57 2.59
CA ASP A 305 -4.54 -20.85 2.42
C ASP A 305 -4.08 -20.18 3.73
N LEU A 306 -5.00 -19.54 4.46
CA LEU A 306 -4.69 -18.91 5.75
C LEU A 306 -4.29 -19.93 6.81
N PHE A 307 -4.96 -21.08 6.84
CA PHE A 307 -4.69 -22.16 7.77
C PHE A 307 -3.31 -22.78 7.48
N ALA A 308 -2.99 -22.98 6.19
CA ALA A 308 -1.72 -23.54 5.74
C ALA A 308 -0.50 -22.69 6.13
N LEU A 309 -0.67 -21.37 6.34
CA LEU A 309 0.41 -20.51 6.85
C LEU A 309 0.88 -20.87 8.27
N PHE A 310 0.05 -21.55 9.06
CA PHE A 310 0.37 -21.97 10.43
C PHE A 310 0.52 -23.49 10.57
N ASP A 311 0.04 -24.27 9.61
CA ASP A 311 0.18 -25.73 9.57
C ASP A 311 1.44 -26.15 8.79
N GLU A 312 2.61 -25.68 9.21
CA GLU A 312 3.88 -25.90 8.50
C GLU A 312 4.23 -27.39 8.31
N ASN A 313 3.76 -28.26 9.21
CA ASN A 313 4.02 -29.70 9.18
C ASN A 313 2.95 -30.51 8.43
N GLU A 314 1.93 -29.87 7.87
CA GLU A 314 0.75 -30.53 7.28
C GLU A 314 0.09 -31.55 8.22
N GLU A 315 0.07 -31.24 9.52
CA GLU A 315 -0.54 -32.09 10.56
C GLU A 315 -2.08 -31.94 10.58
N GLY A 316 -2.61 -30.94 9.87
CA GLY A 316 -4.03 -30.60 9.83
C GLY A 316 -4.49 -29.89 11.10
N ALA A 317 -3.58 -29.32 11.88
CA ALA A 317 -3.89 -28.70 13.18
C ALA A 317 -2.95 -27.55 13.53
N ILE A 318 -3.52 -26.41 13.98
CA ILE A 318 -2.78 -25.17 14.29
C ILE A 318 -2.99 -24.72 15.73
N ASP A 319 -2.03 -24.01 16.31
CA ASP A 319 -2.21 -23.30 17.59
C ASP A 319 -2.84 -21.92 17.35
N LEU A 320 -4.02 -21.68 17.95
CA LEU A 320 -4.70 -20.39 17.87
C LEU A 320 -3.87 -19.22 18.40
N ARG A 321 -2.95 -19.46 19.34
CA ARG A 321 -2.11 -18.41 19.90
C ARG A 321 -1.21 -17.80 18.83
N GLU A 322 -0.70 -18.60 17.89
CA GLU A 322 0.11 -18.11 16.76
C GLU A 322 -0.70 -17.20 15.85
N TYR A 323 -1.92 -17.62 15.48
CA TYR A 323 -2.85 -16.79 14.72
C TYR A 323 -3.08 -15.41 15.39
N VAL A 324 -3.30 -15.39 16.70
CA VAL A 324 -3.54 -14.14 17.44
C VAL A 324 -2.29 -13.26 17.50
N VAL A 325 -1.09 -13.84 17.63
CA VAL A 325 0.17 -13.09 17.58
C VAL A 325 0.35 -12.44 16.20
N ALA A 326 0.25 -13.22 15.12
CA ALA A 326 0.35 -12.70 13.76
C ALA A 326 -0.70 -11.62 13.48
N LEU A 327 -1.95 -11.84 13.93
CA LEU A 327 -3.02 -10.87 13.81
C LEU A 327 -2.72 -9.56 14.56
N SER A 328 -2.12 -9.62 15.73
CA SER A 328 -1.71 -8.45 16.51
C SER A 328 -0.68 -7.61 15.75
N VAL A 329 0.33 -8.25 15.13
CA VAL A 329 1.35 -7.56 14.31
C VAL A 329 0.69 -6.82 13.14
N VAL A 330 -0.19 -7.50 12.39
CA VAL A 330 -0.91 -6.88 11.26
C VAL A 330 -1.81 -5.72 11.70
N CYS A 331 -2.45 -5.83 12.87
CA CYS A 331 -3.32 -4.78 13.38
C CYS A 331 -2.56 -3.60 13.99
N ARG A 332 -1.35 -3.84 14.51
CA ARG A 332 -0.56 -2.88 15.32
C ARG A 332 0.93 -2.91 14.90
N PRO A 333 1.26 -2.65 13.64
CA PRO A 333 2.61 -2.93 13.10
C PRO A 333 3.72 -2.10 13.78
N SER A 334 3.42 -0.89 14.25
CA SER A 334 4.39 -0.05 14.99
C SER A 334 4.39 -0.27 16.51
N LYS A 335 3.66 -1.27 17.02
CA LYS A 335 3.55 -1.57 18.46
C LYS A 335 3.95 -3.01 18.74
N THR A 336 5.19 -3.33 18.38
CA THR A 336 5.74 -4.67 18.51
C THR A 336 5.76 -5.14 19.97
N LEU A 337 6.15 -4.28 20.91
CA LEU A 337 6.13 -4.60 22.35
C LEU A 337 4.72 -4.92 22.89
N ASP A 338 3.68 -4.17 22.48
CA ASP A 338 2.30 -4.49 22.84
C ASP A 338 1.89 -5.89 22.33
N THR A 339 2.42 -6.29 21.17
CA THR A 339 2.19 -7.63 20.61
C THR A 339 2.93 -8.70 21.39
N ILE A 340 4.19 -8.47 21.76
CA ILE A 340 4.95 -9.38 22.63
C ILE A 340 4.25 -9.51 23.98
N GLN A 341 3.79 -8.41 24.58
CA GLN A 341 3.04 -8.45 25.84
C GLN A 341 1.75 -9.26 25.73
N LEU A 342 1.01 -9.10 24.62
CA LEU A 342 -0.18 -9.90 24.34
C LEU A 342 0.17 -11.39 24.26
N ALA A 343 1.27 -11.73 23.59
CA ALA A 343 1.77 -13.08 23.48
C ALA A 343 2.14 -13.67 24.85
N PHE A 344 2.93 -12.97 25.66
CA PHE A 344 3.27 -13.39 27.02
C PHE A 344 2.01 -13.69 27.85
N LYS A 345 0.95 -12.89 27.74
CA LYS A 345 -0.32 -13.16 28.45
C LYS A 345 -0.97 -14.49 28.07
N MET A 346 -0.78 -14.96 26.84
CA MET A 346 -1.33 -16.22 26.31
C MET A 346 -0.43 -17.43 26.59
N TYR A 347 0.89 -17.26 26.58
CA TYR A 347 1.86 -18.35 26.75
C TYR A 347 2.30 -18.56 28.21
N GLN A 348 2.24 -17.53 29.05
CA GLN A 348 2.72 -17.62 30.43
C GLN A 348 2.01 -18.72 31.25
N SER A 349 2.77 -19.37 32.13
CA SER A 349 2.19 -20.31 33.10
C SER A 349 1.23 -19.62 34.08
N GLU A 350 0.16 -20.32 34.47
CA GLU A 350 -0.88 -19.79 35.35
C GLU A 350 -0.36 -19.33 36.72
N TYR A 351 0.65 -20.04 37.25
CA TYR A 351 1.17 -19.79 38.60
C TYR A 351 2.27 -18.74 38.62
N SER A 352 3.29 -18.90 37.78
CA SER A 352 4.51 -18.09 37.87
C SER A 352 4.53 -16.91 36.91
N LYS A 353 3.59 -16.84 35.95
CA LYS A 353 3.55 -15.83 34.89
C LYS A 353 4.87 -15.73 34.10
N THR A 354 5.55 -16.85 33.98
CA THR A 354 6.79 -17.01 33.20
C THR A 354 6.52 -17.84 31.96
N ILE A 355 7.38 -17.64 30.94
CA ILE A 355 7.49 -18.46 29.74
C ILE A 355 8.89 -19.09 29.68
N VAL A 356 9.03 -20.18 28.92
CA VAL A 356 10.32 -20.84 28.64
C VAL A 356 10.88 -20.41 27.28
N GLU A 357 12.07 -20.91 26.93
CA GLU A 357 12.77 -20.56 25.68
C GLU A 357 11.94 -20.96 24.45
N GLU A 358 11.33 -22.14 24.46
CA GLU A 358 10.51 -22.65 23.36
C GLU A 358 9.28 -21.76 23.10
N ASP A 359 8.65 -21.26 24.16
CA ASP A 359 7.53 -20.33 24.04
C ASP A 359 7.99 -19.01 23.40
N LEU A 360 9.14 -18.46 23.84
CA LEU A 360 9.68 -17.23 23.27
C LEU A 360 10.03 -17.40 21.79
N ALA A 361 10.59 -18.56 21.42
CA ALA A 361 10.90 -18.90 20.05
C ALA A 361 9.66 -18.85 19.16
N VAL A 362 8.57 -19.52 19.56
CA VAL A 362 7.29 -19.52 18.82
C VAL A 362 6.73 -18.10 18.71
N ILE A 363 6.74 -17.33 19.80
CA ILE A 363 6.25 -15.95 19.81
C ILE A 363 6.99 -15.08 18.80
N LEU A 364 8.33 -15.08 18.84
CA LEU A 364 9.15 -14.22 17.98
C LEU A 364 9.15 -14.70 16.53
N LYS A 365 9.20 -16.02 16.29
CA LYS A 365 9.06 -16.61 14.96
C LYS A 365 7.75 -16.14 14.31
N THR A 366 6.64 -16.26 15.03
CA THR A 366 5.32 -15.84 14.55
C THR A 366 5.23 -14.32 14.35
N ALA A 367 5.77 -13.54 15.29
CA ALA A 367 5.72 -12.09 15.23
C ALA A 367 6.59 -11.49 14.11
N LEU A 368 7.63 -12.21 13.67
CA LEU A 368 8.47 -11.84 12.52
C LEU A 368 7.96 -12.47 11.21
N GLY A 369 7.18 -13.55 11.28
CA GLY A 369 6.67 -14.27 10.12
C GLY A 369 7.76 -15.01 9.35
N VAL A 370 8.70 -15.64 10.07
CA VAL A 370 9.82 -16.40 9.49
C VAL A 370 9.65 -17.89 9.73
N SER A 371 10.25 -18.75 8.90
CA SER A 371 10.18 -20.21 9.07
C SER A 371 11.08 -20.71 10.20
N GLU A 372 12.23 -20.07 10.41
CA GLU A 372 13.20 -20.43 11.44
C GLU A 372 13.71 -19.18 12.15
N LEU A 373 13.91 -19.29 13.46
CA LEU A 373 14.46 -18.22 14.29
C LEU A 373 15.22 -18.82 15.48
N ASN A 374 16.48 -18.46 15.63
CA ASN A 374 17.26 -18.79 16.82
C ASN A 374 17.06 -17.69 17.87
N VAL A 375 16.62 -18.06 19.07
CA VAL A 375 16.39 -17.14 20.18
C VAL A 375 17.26 -17.43 21.40
N THR A 376 18.14 -18.44 21.35
CA THR A 376 18.89 -18.92 22.51
C THR A 376 19.78 -17.84 23.13
N ASP A 377 20.50 -17.10 22.29
CA ASP A 377 21.38 -16.02 22.77
C ASP A 377 20.58 -14.86 23.37
N LEU A 378 19.44 -14.52 22.76
CA LEU A 378 18.51 -13.51 23.29
C LEU A 378 17.91 -13.95 24.62
N PHE A 379 17.43 -15.19 24.72
CA PHE A 379 16.81 -15.72 25.93
C PHE A 379 17.80 -15.71 27.10
N ARG A 380 19.04 -16.18 26.86
CA ARG A 380 20.12 -16.15 27.85
C ARG A 380 20.48 -14.71 28.27
N ALA A 381 20.44 -13.76 27.34
CA ALA A 381 20.71 -12.36 27.66
C ALA A 381 19.60 -11.73 28.54
N ILE A 382 18.36 -12.20 28.43
CA ILE A 382 17.24 -11.76 29.26
C ILE A 382 17.24 -12.47 30.62
N ASP A 383 17.51 -13.78 30.64
CA ASP A 383 17.55 -14.60 31.86
C ASP A 383 18.90 -14.47 32.59
N GLU A 384 19.22 -13.25 33.06
CA GLU A 384 20.47 -12.91 33.76
C GLU A 384 20.73 -13.81 34.99
N GLU A 385 19.69 -14.38 35.59
CA GLU A 385 19.75 -15.22 36.79
C GLU A 385 19.72 -16.73 36.47
N GLU A 386 19.75 -17.13 35.19
CA GLU A 386 19.73 -18.53 34.71
C GLU A 386 18.58 -19.35 35.33
N LYS A 387 17.39 -18.75 35.42
CA LYS A 387 16.18 -19.39 35.97
C LYS A 387 15.58 -20.43 35.02
N GLY A 388 15.97 -20.41 33.75
CA GLY A 388 15.36 -21.17 32.65
C GLY A 388 13.96 -20.67 32.25
N LYS A 389 13.57 -19.47 32.72
CA LYS A 389 12.23 -18.91 32.52
C LYS A 389 12.24 -17.40 32.73
N ILE A 390 11.45 -16.69 31.94
CA ILE A 390 11.41 -15.21 31.96
C ILE A 390 9.98 -14.69 32.07
N THR A 391 9.80 -13.52 32.69
CA THR A 391 8.53 -12.77 32.69
C THR A 391 8.55 -11.69 31.60
N TYR A 392 7.37 -11.12 31.29
CA TYR A 392 7.32 -9.97 30.39
C TYR A 392 8.11 -8.79 30.95
N ASP A 393 8.11 -8.58 32.26
CA ASP A 393 8.83 -7.47 32.91
C ASP A 393 10.37 -7.63 32.79
N ASP A 394 10.86 -8.87 32.68
CA ASP A 394 12.28 -9.14 32.40
C ASP A 394 12.60 -8.78 30.94
N PHE A 395 11.77 -9.22 29.99
CA PHE A 395 11.90 -8.89 28.57
C PHE A 395 11.81 -7.37 28.31
N ASP A 396 10.82 -6.70 28.87
CA ASP A 396 10.55 -5.27 28.68
C ASP A 396 11.74 -4.42 29.17
N ARG A 397 12.26 -4.75 30.37
CA ARG A 397 13.44 -4.09 30.93
C ARG A 397 14.69 -4.32 30.10
N PHE A 398 14.86 -5.52 29.55
CA PHE A 398 15.96 -5.82 28.65
C PHE A 398 15.85 -5.02 27.34
N ALA A 399 14.66 -4.97 26.74
CA ALA A 399 14.39 -4.22 25.51
C ALA A 399 14.54 -2.70 25.69
N GLU A 400 14.20 -2.16 26.86
CA GLU A 400 14.45 -0.74 27.20
C GLU A 400 15.96 -0.43 27.26
N ARG A 401 16.77 -1.36 27.77
CA ARG A 401 18.23 -1.21 27.88
C ARG A 401 18.95 -1.45 26.56
N ASN A 402 18.39 -2.29 25.71
CA ASN A 402 18.96 -2.70 24.43
C ASN A 402 17.97 -2.42 23.28
N PRO A 403 17.82 -1.17 22.84
CA PRO A 403 16.84 -0.83 21.78
C PRO A 403 17.08 -1.54 20.44
N HIS A 404 18.29 -2.06 20.21
CA HIS A 404 18.72 -2.76 19.00
C HIS A 404 18.87 -4.28 19.20
N PHE A 405 18.20 -4.85 20.22
CA PHE A 405 18.39 -6.27 20.54
C PHE A 405 18.01 -7.21 19.39
N ALA A 406 17.10 -6.81 18.49
CA ALA A 406 16.75 -7.65 17.36
C ALA A 406 17.92 -7.71 16.35
N GLU A 407 18.59 -6.59 16.07
CA GLU A 407 19.82 -6.60 15.27
C GLU A 407 20.94 -7.40 15.94
N ASP A 408 21.11 -7.22 17.25
CA ASP A 408 22.23 -7.82 17.99
C ASP A 408 22.08 -9.32 18.23
N TYR A 409 20.84 -9.84 18.30
CA TYR A 409 20.57 -11.23 18.71
C TYR A 409 19.71 -12.04 17.73
N LEU A 410 18.88 -11.41 16.90
CA LEU A 410 17.93 -12.11 16.02
C LEU A 410 18.34 -12.07 14.54
N TYR A 411 19.04 -11.02 14.08
CA TYR A 411 19.42 -10.85 12.66
C TYR A 411 20.91 -11.08 12.39
N LEU A 412 21.62 -11.77 13.28
CA LEU A 412 23.07 -12.01 13.19
C LEU A 412 23.50 -12.57 11.81
N ASP A 413 22.69 -13.44 11.19
CA ASP A 413 22.98 -14.03 9.86
C ASP A 413 22.61 -13.13 8.66
N GLN A 414 21.85 -12.05 8.83
CA GLN A 414 21.45 -11.17 7.71
C GLN A 414 22.48 -10.07 7.41
N THR A 415 23.38 -9.76 8.35
CA THR A 415 24.38 -8.70 8.20
C THR A 415 25.49 -9.01 7.18
N ASP A 416 25.69 -10.28 6.80
CA ASP A 416 26.63 -10.66 5.74
C ASP A 416 26.08 -10.42 4.32
N LEU A 417 24.78 -10.12 4.15
CA LEU A 417 24.17 -9.89 2.84
C LEU A 417 24.01 -8.40 2.48
N GLU A 418 23.97 -7.50 3.46
CA GLU A 418 23.78 -6.05 3.22
C GLU A 418 25.01 -5.35 2.62
N THR A 419 26.20 -5.97 2.66
CA THR A 419 27.42 -5.41 2.06
C THR A 419 27.52 -5.59 0.53
N CYS A 420 26.57 -6.27 -0.12
CA CYS A 420 26.60 -6.53 -1.57
C CYS A 420 25.69 -5.63 -2.43
N LEU A 421 25.12 -4.54 -1.90
CA LEU A 421 24.26 -3.64 -2.70
C LEU A 421 25.01 -2.62 -3.58
N ASP A 422 26.34 -2.61 -3.56
CA ASP A 422 27.18 -1.77 -4.44
C ASP A 422 27.85 -2.58 -5.57
N SER A 423 27.08 -3.16 -6.51
CA SER A 423 27.50 -3.38 -7.91
C SER A 423 26.42 -4.05 -8.79
N PRO A 424 26.42 -3.84 -10.13
CA PRO A 424 25.29 -4.17 -10.98
C PRO A 424 25.27 -5.63 -11.46
N SER A 425 24.09 -6.24 -11.33
CA SER A 425 23.58 -7.46 -11.98
C SER A 425 24.35 -8.78 -11.79
N ALA A 426 23.72 -9.71 -11.08
CA ALA A 426 23.69 -11.11 -11.46
C ALA A 426 22.29 -11.66 -11.17
N THR A 427 21.69 -12.29 -12.18
CA THR A 427 20.46 -13.08 -12.13
C THR A 427 20.55 -14.12 -11.01
N ALA A 428 19.77 -13.93 -9.94
CA ALA A 428 19.47 -14.99 -8.97
C ALA A 428 18.08 -15.57 -9.30
N SER A 429 18.10 -16.85 -9.64
CA SER A 429 16.94 -17.69 -9.92
C SER A 429 16.15 -17.95 -8.63
N ASN A 430 14.89 -17.54 -8.59
CA ASN A 430 13.94 -18.00 -7.56
C ASN A 430 13.10 -19.16 -8.16
N GLY A 431 13.35 -20.38 -7.71
CA GLY A 431 12.34 -21.46 -7.69
C GLY A 431 11.56 -21.32 -6.37
N PHE A 432 10.26 -21.56 -6.25
CA PHE A 432 9.26 -22.38 -6.94
C PHE A 432 8.02 -21.49 -7.23
N CYS A 433 7.07 -21.77 -8.13
CA CYS A 433 6.61 -22.99 -8.78
C CYS A 433 6.19 -22.67 -10.22
N THR A 434 6.58 -23.55 -11.15
CA THR A 434 6.15 -23.60 -12.55
C THR A 434 4.74 -24.16 -12.63
N ASP A 435 3.82 -23.47 -13.31
CA ASP A 435 2.83 -24.04 -14.25
C ASP A 435 1.83 -22.96 -14.67
N PHE A 436 2.17 -22.19 -15.69
CA PHE A 436 1.23 -21.54 -16.59
C PHE A 436 1.94 -21.32 -17.92
N THR A 437 2.08 -22.37 -18.71
CA THR A 437 2.28 -22.24 -20.17
C THR A 437 0.92 -21.89 -20.78
N PRO A 438 0.79 -20.79 -21.53
CA PRO A 438 -0.36 -20.61 -22.40
C PRO A 438 -0.14 -21.51 -23.64
N GLU A 439 -0.68 -22.73 -23.59
CA GLU A 439 -0.92 -23.49 -24.81
C GLU A 439 -2.09 -22.85 -25.58
N ASP A 440 -1.93 -22.81 -26.90
CA ASP A 440 -2.90 -22.44 -27.93
C ASP A 440 -3.15 -20.92 -28.14
N MET A 441 -2.38 -20.32 -29.04
CA MET A 441 -2.75 -20.32 -30.48
C MET A 441 -1.76 -19.46 -31.29
N GLU A 442 -0.72 -20.11 -31.80
CA GLU A 442 -0.22 -19.82 -33.15
C GLU A 442 -1.30 -20.24 -34.16
N GLU A 443 -2.08 -19.28 -34.66
CA GLU A 443 -2.69 -19.40 -35.99
C GLU A 443 -2.67 -18.02 -36.65
N LEU A 444 -1.49 -17.61 -37.13
CA LEU A 444 -1.43 -16.62 -38.23
C LEU A 444 -0.11 -16.66 -38.99
N GLN A 445 0.23 -17.81 -39.59
CA GLN A 445 1.13 -17.83 -40.75
C GLN A 445 0.69 -18.86 -41.79
N THR A 446 -0.23 -18.46 -42.66
CA THR A 446 -0.28 -19.00 -44.02
C THR A 446 -0.61 -17.87 -44.99
N HIS A 447 0.39 -17.35 -45.70
CA HIS A 447 0.28 -17.06 -47.14
C HIS A 447 1.68 -16.97 -47.76
N PRO A 448 1.87 -17.48 -48.99
CA PRO A 448 3.18 -17.84 -49.52
C PRO A 448 3.85 -16.67 -50.24
N ALA A 449 5.18 -16.67 -50.17
CA ALA A 449 6.05 -15.83 -50.99
C ALA A 449 5.89 -16.17 -52.48
N GLU A 450 5.38 -15.22 -53.26
CA GLU A 450 5.60 -15.20 -54.70
C GLU A 450 6.94 -14.54 -55.01
N LYS A 451 7.80 -15.33 -55.66
CA LYS A 451 9.00 -14.91 -56.37
C LYS A 451 8.69 -13.78 -57.35
N LYS A 452 9.53 -12.75 -57.40
CA LYS A 452 9.98 -12.19 -58.68
C LYS A 452 11.45 -11.79 -58.62
N LEU A 453 12.18 -12.47 -59.49
CA LEU A 453 13.52 -12.18 -59.98
C LEU A 453 13.42 -11.01 -60.98
N ASN A 454 14.49 -10.21 -61.03
CA ASN A 454 14.79 -9.06 -61.90
C ASN A 454 14.25 -7.69 -61.47
#